data_AF-A0A0B1TFZ2-F1
#
_entry.id   AF-A0A0B1TFZ2-F1
#
_cell.length_a   1.000
_cell.length_b   1.000
_cell.length_c   1.000
_cell.angle_alpha   90.00
_cell.angle_beta   90.00
_cell.angle_gamma   90.00
#
_symmetry.space_group_name_H-M   'P 1'
#
loop_
_entity.id
_entity.type
_entity.pdbx_description
1 polymer ?
#
loop_
_entity_poly.entity_id
_entity_poly.type
_entity_poly.pdbx_seq_one_letter_code
_entity_poly.pdbx_strand_id
1 'polypeptide(L)'
;MICYNYRKIAVADFLKQAKIYNGQYAKLFKLFENQTGIGNFSFKNIGKIYDIHRELIHNMTEKQPDWVFKTWPEYGNRSTMEIVKELYRIQVITDSYVLHVCRVGFPLR
;
A
#
# COMPACT_ATOMS: atom_id res chain seq x y z
N MET A 1 -1.50 27.70 -11.86
CA MET A 1 -2.24 26.49 -11.44
C MET A 1 -1.31 25.26 -11.40
N ILE A 2 -0.26 25.29 -10.56
CA ILE A 2 0.81 24.27 -10.54
C ILE A 2 0.32 22.95 -9.91
N CYS A 3 -0.41 23.04 -8.79
CA CYS A 3 -0.94 21.89 -8.06
C CYS A 3 -1.84 20.95 -8.91
N TYR A 4 -2.60 21.49 -9.86
CA TYR A 4 -3.50 20.69 -10.71
C TYR A 4 -2.74 19.73 -11.63
N ASN A 5 -1.66 20.20 -12.25
CA ASN A 5 -0.85 19.38 -13.15
C ASN A 5 -0.11 18.27 -12.39
N TYR A 6 0.44 18.59 -11.21
CA TYR A 6 1.09 17.58 -10.37
C TYR A 6 0.12 16.53 -9.83
N ARG A 7 -1.12 16.92 -9.49
CA ARG A 7 -2.15 15.95 -9.13
C ARG A 7 -2.46 14.99 -10.28
N LYS A 8 -2.50 15.46 -11.55
CA LYS A 8 -2.67 14.58 -12.72
C LYS A 8 -1.52 13.59 -12.86
N ILE A 9 -0.28 14.05 -12.68
CA ILE A 9 0.91 13.19 -12.76
C ILE A 9 0.86 12.12 -11.68
N ALA A 10 0.58 12.48 -10.42
CA ALA A 10 0.49 11.51 -9.34
C ALA A 10 -0.64 10.50 -9.52
N VAL A 11 -1.79 10.90 -10.07
CA VAL A 11 -2.86 9.96 -10.45
C VAL A 11 -2.36 8.98 -11.52
N ALA A 12 -1.64 9.46 -12.54
CA ALA A 12 -1.09 8.59 -13.58
C ALA A 12 -0.04 7.61 -13.00
N ASP A 13 0.85 8.09 -12.13
CA ASP A 13 1.83 7.25 -11.45
C ASP A 13 1.17 6.21 -10.55
N PHE A 14 0.16 6.61 -9.77
CA PHE A 14 -0.63 5.69 -8.95
C PHE A 14 -1.29 4.60 -9.79
N LEU A 15 -1.92 4.95 -10.92
CA LEU A 15 -2.54 3.98 -11.83
C LEU A 15 -1.52 3.01 -12.43
N LYS A 16 -0.34 3.51 -12.79
CA LYS A 16 0.78 2.70 -13.30
C LYS A 16 1.27 1.72 -12.23
N GLN A 17 1.50 2.19 -11.01
CA GLN A 17 1.88 1.36 -9.86
C GLN A 17 0.79 0.32 -9.54
N ALA A 18 -0.47 0.73 -9.51
CA ALA A 18 -1.60 -0.16 -9.25
C ALA A 18 -1.64 -1.30 -10.27
N LYS A 19 -1.45 -1.02 -11.57
CA LYS A 19 -1.39 -2.06 -12.60
C LYS A 19 -0.27 -3.08 -12.34
N ILE A 20 0.92 -2.61 -11.96
CA ILE A 20 2.08 -3.48 -11.67
C ILE A 20 1.81 -4.33 -10.43
N TYR A 21 1.48 -3.70 -9.30
CA TYR A 21 1.35 -4.38 -8.02
C TYR A 21 0.09 -5.24 -7.90
N ASN A 22 -1.00 -4.90 -8.59
CA ASN A 22 -2.17 -5.77 -8.69
C ASN A 22 -1.83 -7.09 -9.40
N GLY A 23 -0.96 -7.07 -10.40
CA GLY A 23 -0.48 -8.29 -11.05
C GLY A 23 0.49 -9.06 -10.15
N GLN A 24 1.52 -8.38 -9.64
CA GLN A 24 2.57 -9.00 -8.85
C GLN A 24 2.06 -9.65 -7.56
N TYR A 25 1.12 -9.01 -6.86
CA TYR A 25 0.61 -9.46 -5.56
C TYR A 25 -0.82 -10.00 -5.63
N ALA A 26 -1.28 -10.45 -6.80
CA ALA A 26 -2.66 -10.91 -7.01
C ALA A 26 -3.10 -11.99 -5.99
N LYS A 27 -2.23 -12.96 -5.70
CA LYS A 27 -2.53 -14.04 -4.74
C LYS A 27 -2.66 -13.52 -3.30
N LEU A 28 -1.86 -12.52 -2.93
CA LEU A 28 -1.94 -11.86 -1.63
C LEU A 28 -3.24 -11.04 -1.53
N PHE A 29 -3.61 -10.32 -2.58
CA PHE A 29 -4.85 -9.53 -2.58
C PHE A 29 -6.09 -10.42 -2.54
N LYS A 30 -6.07 -11.57 -3.21
CA LYS A 30 -7.15 -12.56 -3.09
C LYS A 30 -7.30 -13.12 -1.68
N LEU A 31 -6.19 -13.30 -0.96
CA LEU A 31 -6.24 -13.62 0.46
C LEU A 31 -6.90 -12.48 1.25
N PHE A 32 -6.50 -11.22 1.04
CA PHE A 32 -7.08 -10.09 1.77
C PHE A 32 -8.58 -9.91 1.49
N GLU A 33 -9.02 -10.12 0.26
CA GLU A 33 -10.45 -10.13 -0.09
C GLU A 33 -11.21 -11.16 0.76
N ASN A 34 -10.69 -12.39 0.85
CA ASN A 34 -11.29 -13.46 1.65
C ASN A 34 -11.26 -13.17 3.16
N GLN A 35 -10.18 -12.56 3.67
CA GLN A 35 -10.00 -12.32 5.11
C GLN A 35 -10.72 -11.07 5.62
N THR A 36 -10.88 -10.06 4.78
CA THR A 36 -11.48 -8.77 5.18
C THR A 36 -12.92 -8.59 4.71
N GLY A 37 -13.39 -9.41 3.77
CA GLY A 37 -14.68 -9.23 3.12
C GLY A 37 -14.75 -8.02 2.17
N ILE A 38 -13.62 -7.35 1.92
CA ILE A 38 -13.54 -6.23 0.98
C ILE A 38 -13.42 -6.80 -0.43
N GLY A 39 -14.52 -6.81 -1.17
CA GLY A 39 -14.56 -7.28 -2.55
C GLY A 39 -13.62 -6.49 -3.48
N ASN A 40 -13.05 -7.19 -4.46
CA ASN A 40 -12.09 -6.64 -5.42
C ASN A 40 -10.89 -5.95 -4.73
N PHE A 41 -10.33 -6.61 -3.70
CA PHE A 41 -9.19 -6.07 -2.98
C PHE A 41 -8.02 -5.82 -3.95
N SER A 42 -7.43 -4.64 -3.87
CA SER A 42 -6.35 -4.22 -4.76
C SER A 42 -5.32 -3.36 -4.04
N PHE A 43 -4.28 -2.95 -4.77
CA PHE A 43 -3.27 -2.01 -4.30
C PHE A 43 -3.91 -0.79 -3.60
N LYS A 44 -4.99 -0.23 -4.15
CA LYS A 44 -5.72 0.92 -3.58
C LYS A 44 -6.19 0.71 -2.14
N ASN A 45 -6.41 -0.53 -1.73
CA ASN A 45 -6.98 -0.87 -0.43
C ASN A 45 -5.91 -1.17 0.64
N ILE A 46 -4.62 -1.19 0.27
CA ILE A 46 -3.56 -1.67 1.15
C ILE A 46 -3.44 -0.90 2.48
N GLY A 47 -3.78 0.40 2.48
CA GLY A 47 -3.83 1.20 3.70
C GLY A 47 -4.73 0.62 4.79
N LYS A 48 -5.80 -0.10 4.42
CA LYS A 48 -6.70 -0.77 5.38
C LYS A 48 -6.04 -1.93 6.12
N ILE A 49 -5.07 -2.60 5.49
CA ILE A 49 -4.30 -3.69 6.12
C ILE A 49 -3.13 -3.12 6.91
N TYR A 50 -2.57 -1.99 6.47
CA TYR A 50 -1.45 -1.35 7.14
C TYR A 50 -1.77 -0.96 8.60
N ASP A 51 -3.03 -0.71 8.95
CA ASP A 51 -3.43 -0.44 10.34
C ASP A 51 -3.03 -1.59 11.29
N ILE A 52 -3.03 -2.85 10.84
CA ILE A 52 -2.53 -4.00 11.61
C ILE A 52 -1.05 -3.83 11.95
N HIS A 53 -0.25 -3.18 11.10
CA HIS A 53 1.16 -2.91 11.41
C HIS A 53 1.32 -2.08 12.68
N ARG A 54 0.39 -1.15 12.94
CA ARG A 54 0.40 -0.34 14.16
C ARG A 54 0.12 -1.20 15.40
N GLU A 55 -0.83 -2.12 15.30
CA GLU A 55 -1.15 -3.08 16.36
C GLU A 55 0.07 -3.96 16.70
N LEU A 56 0.79 -4.42 15.68
CA LEU A 56 2.02 -5.19 15.85
C LEU A 56 3.14 -4.40 16.55
N ILE A 57 3.33 -3.12 16.21
CA ILE A 57 4.31 -2.25 16.89
C ILE A 57 3.98 -2.06 18.37
N HIS A 58 2.70 -2.15 18.73
CA HIS A 58 2.22 -2.07 20.11
C HIS A 58 2.09 -3.44 20.80
N ASN A 59 2.74 -4.49 20.27
CA ASN A 59 2.71 -5.86 20.80
C ASN A 59 1.30 -6.47 20.92
N MET A 60 0.34 -6.00 20.13
CA MET A 60 -1.02 -6.56 20.10
C MET A 60 -1.09 -7.78 19.16
N THR A 61 -0.26 -8.79 19.41
CA THR A 61 -0.07 -9.94 18.51
C THR A 61 -0.98 -11.13 18.83
N GLU A 62 -1.43 -11.28 20.07
CA GLU A 62 -2.12 -12.49 20.56
C GLU A 62 -3.43 -12.81 19.83
N LYS A 63 -4.14 -11.78 19.34
CA LYS A 63 -5.42 -11.94 18.64
C LYS A 63 -5.30 -11.72 17.13
N GLN A 64 -4.09 -11.56 16.62
CA GLN A 64 -3.89 -11.37 15.19
C GLN A 64 -4.09 -12.69 14.46
N PRO A 65 -4.79 -12.69 13.32
CA PRO A 65 -4.98 -13.90 12.55
C PRO A 65 -3.66 -14.37 11.93
N ASP A 66 -3.47 -15.68 11.81
CA ASP A 66 -2.21 -16.30 11.37
C ASP A 66 -1.67 -15.77 10.03
N TRP A 67 -2.56 -15.35 9.15
CA TRP A 67 -2.19 -14.81 7.85
C TRP A 67 -1.32 -13.55 7.92
N VAL A 68 -1.39 -12.81 9.04
CA VAL A 68 -0.56 -11.62 9.32
C VAL A 68 0.92 -12.00 9.40
N PHE A 69 1.24 -13.16 9.97
CA PHE A 69 2.60 -13.66 10.14
C PHE A 69 3.07 -14.58 9.01
N LYS A 70 2.21 -14.83 8.02
CA LYS A 70 2.52 -15.68 6.87
C LYS A 70 3.67 -15.11 6.04
N THR A 71 4.56 -15.99 5.60
CA THR A 71 5.61 -15.70 4.61
C THR A 71 5.23 -16.25 3.24
N TRP A 72 5.78 -15.63 2.19
CA TRP A 72 5.47 -15.91 0.80
C TRP A 72 6.73 -16.22 0.01
N PRO A 73 7.07 -17.50 -0.20
CA PRO A 73 8.24 -17.89 -0.98
C PRO A 73 8.26 -17.30 -2.39
N GLU A 74 7.09 -17.22 -3.04
CA GLU A 74 6.92 -16.62 -4.36
C GLU A 74 7.24 -15.11 -4.41
N TYR A 75 7.31 -14.44 -3.27
CA TYR A 75 7.66 -13.02 -3.15
C TYR A 75 9.02 -12.84 -2.46
N GLY A 76 9.92 -13.80 -2.62
CA GLY A 76 11.27 -13.74 -2.03
C GLY A 76 11.27 -13.99 -0.52
N ASN A 77 10.41 -14.90 -0.05
CA ASN A 77 10.23 -15.23 1.38
C ASN A 77 9.82 -14.06 2.27
N ARG A 78 9.29 -12.99 1.69
CA ARG A 78 8.81 -11.82 2.45
C ARG A 78 7.55 -12.16 3.23
N SER A 79 7.43 -11.59 4.43
CA SER A 79 6.20 -11.67 5.22
C SER A 79 5.09 -10.81 4.63
N THR A 80 3.84 -11.17 4.95
CA THR A 80 2.65 -10.39 4.59
C THR A 80 2.84 -8.92 4.97
N MET A 81 3.28 -8.64 6.20
CA MET A 81 3.36 -7.27 6.69
C MET A 81 4.55 -6.48 6.12
N GLU A 82 5.64 -7.13 5.73
CA GLU A 82 6.72 -6.46 4.98
C GLU A 82 6.24 -6.01 3.60
N ILE A 83 5.43 -6.82 2.92
CA ILE A 83 4.86 -6.46 1.62
C ILE A 83 3.85 -5.32 1.78
N VAL A 84 2.92 -5.44 2.74
CA VAL A 84 1.92 -4.40 3.04
C VAL A 84 2.58 -3.05 3.35
N LYS A 85 3.62 -3.06 4.20
CA LYS A 85 4.36 -1.85 4.58
C LYS A 85 5.02 -1.19 3.38
N GLU A 86 5.63 -1.94 2.48
CA GLU A 86 6.25 -1.38 1.29
C GLU A 86 5.22 -0.78 0.34
N LEU A 87 4.15 -1.51 0.05
CA LEU A 87 3.07 -1.04 -0.83
C LEU A 87 2.42 0.22 -0.28
N TYR A 88 2.15 0.28 1.03
CA TYR A 88 1.63 1.48 1.67
C TYR A 88 2.63 2.64 1.61
N ARG A 89 3.93 2.39 1.84
CA ARG A 89 4.97 3.42 1.70
C ARG A 89 4.98 4.03 0.29
N ILE A 90 4.85 3.20 -0.75
CA ILE A 90 4.80 3.67 -2.13
C ILE A 90 3.60 4.61 -2.35
N GLN A 91 2.41 4.25 -1.83
CA GLN A 91 1.23 5.13 -1.92
C GLN A 91 1.45 6.48 -1.24
N VAL A 92 1.96 6.46 0.00
CA VAL A 92 2.21 7.68 0.77
C VAL A 92 3.24 8.57 0.07
N ILE A 93 4.29 7.99 -0.51
CA ILE A 93 5.30 8.74 -1.26
C ILE A 93 4.64 9.42 -2.46
N THR A 94 3.88 8.69 -3.27
CA THR A 94 3.18 9.24 -4.45
C THR A 94 2.22 10.38 -4.07
N ASP A 95 1.48 10.25 -2.98
CA ASP A 95 0.57 11.30 -2.50
C ASP A 95 1.30 12.49 -1.86
N SER A 96 2.37 12.24 -1.11
CA SER A 96 3.11 13.29 -0.37
C SER A 96 3.86 14.24 -1.31
N TYR A 97 4.38 13.75 -2.44
CA TYR A 97 4.96 14.61 -3.48
C TYR A 97 3.97 15.67 -3.97
N VAL A 98 2.69 15.31 -4.13
CA VAL A 98 1.65 16.26 -4.54
C VAL A 98 1.40 17.29 -3.44
N LEU A 99 1.25 16.84 -2.20
CA LEU A 99 1.01 17.74 -1.06
C LEU A 99 2.14 18.75 -0.88
N HIS A 100 3.39 18.32 -1.03
CA HIS A 100 4.54 19.20 -0.96
C HIS A 100 4.46 20.28 -2.06
N VAL A 101 4.35 19.90 -3.33
CA VAL A 101 4.28 20.87 -4.43
C VAL A 101 3.08 21.80 -4.31
N CYS A 102 1.92 21.28 -3.87
CA CYS A 102 0.72 22.09 -3.67
C CYS A 102 0.86 23.08 -2.50
N ARG A 103 1.67 22.78 -1.48
CA ARG A 103 1.88 23.66 -0.31
C ARG A 103 3.05 24.63 -0.49
N VAL A 104 4.18 24.17 -1.00
CA VAL A 104 5.43 24.96 -1.06
C VAL A 104 5.72 25.51 -2.46
N GLY A 105 5.00 25.07 -3.49
CA GLY A 105 5.16 25.54 -4.87
C GLY A 105 6.35 24.96 -5.63
N PHE A 106 7.19 24.13 -5.00
CA PHE A 106 8.39 23.54 -5.60
C PHE A 106 8.42 22.01 -5.46
N PRO A 107 9.00 21.27 -6.44
CA PRO A 107 9.23 19.83 -6.33
C PRO A 107 10.37 19.51 -5.34
N LEU A 108 10.28 18.34 -4.71
CA LEU A 108 11.35 17.79 -3.88
C LEU A 108 12.57 17.51 -4.78
N ARG A 109 13.75 18.01 -4.37
CA ARG A 109 15.01 17.98 -5.14
C ARG A 109 15.67 16.60 -5.11
#